data_AF-A0A261Q2J7-F1
#
_entry.id   AF-A0A261Q2J7-F1
#
_cell.length_a   1.000
_cell.length_b   1.000
_cell.length_c   1.000
_cell.angle_alpha   90.00
_cell.angle_beta   90.00
_cell.angle_gamma   90.00
#
_symmetry.space_group_name_H-M   'P 1'
#
loop_
_entity.id
_entity.type
_entity.pdbx_description
1 polymer ?
#
loop_
_entity_poly.entity_id
_entity_poly.type
_entity_poly.pdbx_seq_one_letter_code
_entity_poly.pdbx_strand_id
1 'polypeptide(L)' 'MSPLTAVPTIQESFIQTVRSIYCVRVKGVTLQEAYQIGIELFWKQHQLESPFKTFAEFEAAYKKS' A
#
# COMPACT_ATOMS: atom_id res chain seq x y z
N MET A 1 -2.70 -25.30 -18.22
CA MET A 1 -3.51 -24.58 -17.22
C MET A 1 -2.88 -23.22 -17.06
N SER A 2 -3.53 -22.15 -17.53
CA SER A 2 -3.04 -20.80 -17.27
C SER A 2 -3.10 -20.57 -15.75
N PRO A 3 -2.04 -20.05 -15.11
CA PRO A 3 -2.12 -19.72 -13.70
C PRO A 3 -3.24 -18.69 -13.55
N LEU A 4 -4.24 -19.00 -12.73
CA LEU A 4 -5.20 -18.02 -12.26
C LEU A 4 -4.37 -17.00 -11.47
N THR A 5 -4.01 -15.88 -12.09
CA THR A 5 -3.41 -14.76 -11.40
C THR A 5 -4.45 -14.33 -10.35
N ALA A 6 -4.21 -14.69 -9.09
CA ALA A 6 -5.09 -14.30 -8.00
C ALA A 6 -5.24 -12.79 -8.04
N VAL A 7 -6.47 -12.30 -8.18
CA VAL A 7 -6.73 -10.86 -8.15
C VAL A 7 -6.32 -10.38 -6.76
N PRO A 8 -5.33 -9.47 -6.65
CA PRO A 8 -4.86 -9.02 -5.35
C PRO A 8 -6.01 -8.36 -4.61
N THR A 9 -6.12 -8.64 -3.31
CA THR A 9 -7.10 -7.97 -2.46
C THR A 9 -6.83 -6.47 -2.41
N ILE A 10 -7.82 -5.69 -1.97
CA ILE A 10 -7.68 -4.24 -1.76
C ILE A 10 -6.51 -3.96 -0.79
N GLN A 11 -6.35 -4.80 0.24
CA GLN A 11 -5.23 -4.72 1.20
C GLN A 11 -3.88 -4.96 0.52
N GLU A 12 -3.74 -6.01 -0.27
CA GLU A 12 -2.49 -6.31 -0.98
C GLU A 12 -2.14 -5.24 -2.02
N SER A 13 -3.15 -4.74 -2.75
CA SER A 13 -2.99 -3.66 -3.72
C SER A 13 -2.52 -2.36 -3.04
N PHE A 14 -3.06 -2.07 -1.86
CA PHE A 14 -2.62 -0.93 -1.05
C PHE A 14 -1.18 -1.12 -0.56
N ILE A 15 -0.83 -2.30 -0.03
CA ILE A 15 0.54 -2.63 0.40
C ILE A 15 1.52 -2.47 -0.77
N GLN A 16 1.19 -2.98 -1.95
CA GLN A 16 2.05 -2.84 -3.13
C GLN A 16 2.20 -1.39 -3.59
N THR A 17 1.13 -0.59 -3.48
CA THR A 17 1.18 0.86 -3.75
C THR A 17 2.17 1.55 -2.81
N VAL A 18 2.02 1.35 -1.49
CA VAL A 18 2.93 1.93 -0.49
C VAL A 18 4.36 1.43 -0.69
N ARG A 19 4.55 0.13 -0.97
CA ARG A 19 5.87 -0.46 -1.27
C ARG A 19 6.50 0.18 -2.50
N SER A 20 5.71 0.44 -3.54
CA SER A 20 6.19 1.10 -4.75
C SER A 20 6.60 2.54 -4.46
N ILE A 21 5.80 3.30 -3.71
CA ILE A 21 6.14 4.66 -3.28
C ILE A 21 7.44 4.67 -2.46
N TYR A 22 7.59 3.71 -1.55
CA TYR A 22 8.78 3.55 -0.72
C TYR A 22 10.02 3.13 -1.54
N CYS A 23 9.87 2.24 -2.53
CA CYS A 23 10.95 1.76 -3.39
C CYS A 23 11.36 2.74 -4.49
N VAL A 24 10.42 3.53 -5.01
CA VAL A 24 10.67 4.57 -6.02
C VAL A 24 11.34 5.76 -5.32
N ARG A 25 12.66 5.61 -5.12
CA ARG A 25 13.56 6.55 -4.45
C ARG A 25 13.53 7.95 -5.07
N VAL A 26 12.57 8.79 -4.66
CA VAL A 26 12.57 10.23 -4.99
C VAL A 26 12.68 11.09 -3.72
N LYS A 27 13.53 10.68 -2.76
CA LYS A 27 14.06 11.43 -1.58
C LYS A 27 13.69 10.77 -0.25
N GLY A 28 14.49 9.83 0.27
CA GLY A 28 14.56 9.51 1.71
C GLY A 28 13.23 9.40 2.48
N VAL A 29 12.17 8.94 1.83
CA VAL A 29 10.81 8.96 2.37
C VAL A 29 10.71 7.82 3.38
N THR A 30 10.31 8.12 4.61
CA THR A 30 10.08 7.09 5.62
C THR A 30 8.90 6.19 5.23
N LEU A 31 8.85 4.97 5.77
CA LEU A 31 7.73 4.06 5.54
C LEU A 31 6.39 4.69 5.96
N GLN A 32 6.40 5.52 7.00
CA GLN A 32 5.22 6.26 7.47
C GLN A 32 4.77 7.34 6.49
N GLU A 33 5.69 8.09 5.89
CA GLU A 33 5.37 9.05 4.84
C GLU A 33 4.88 8.35 3.57
N ALA A 34 5.50 7.23 3.18
CA ALA A 34 5.03 6.42 2.05
C ALA A 34 3.60 5.89 2.29
N TYR A 35 3.28 5.50 3.53
CA TYR A 35 1.92 5.12 3.93
C TYR A 35 0.93 6.28 3.78
N GLN A 36 1.27 7.49 4.27
CA GLN A 36 0.40 8.67 4.13
C GLN A 36 0.14 9.02 2.67
N ILE A 37 1.19 9.04 1.83
CA ILE A 37 1.07 9.26 0.39
C ILE A 37 0.21 8.16 -0.25
N GLY A 38 0.37 6.92 0.19
CA GLY A 38 -0.47 5.79 -0.22
C GLY A 38 -1.94 6.01 0.08
N ILE A 39 -2.30 6.48 1.28
CA ILE A 39 -3.69 6.81 1.66
C ILE A 39 -4.26 7.87 0.71
N GLU A 40 -3.52 8.97 0.50
CA GLU A 40 -3.98 10.06 -0.35
C GLU A 40 -4.16 9.62 -1.81
N LEU A 41 -3.23 8.83 -2.35
CA LEU A 41 -3.32 8.29 -3.70
C LEU A 41 -4.47 7.30 -3.85
N PHE A 42 -4.67 6.44 -2.85
CA PHE A 42 -5.75 5.45 -2.86
C PHE A 42 -7.12 6.12 -2.84
N TRP A 43 -7.28 7.16 -2.02
CA TRP A 43 -8.48 8.00 -2.02
C TRP A 43 -8.68 8.70 -3.36
N LYS A 44 -7.64 9.33 -3.92
CA LYS A 44 -7.75 10.06 -5.20
C LYS A 44 -8.07 9.14 -6.38
N GLN A 45 -7.50 7.93 -6.42
CA GLN A 45 -7.68 7.01 -7.54
C GLN A 45 -8.97 6.18 -7.45
N HIS A 46 -9.32 5.73 -6.25
CA HIS A 46 -10.41 4.78 -6.05
C HIS A 46 -11.60 5.35 -5.28
N GLN A 47 -11.49 6.55 -4.71
CA GLN A 47 -12.46 7.10 -3.75
C GLN A 47 -12.77 6.16 -2.58
N LEU A 48 -11.77 5.34 -2.22
CA LEU A 48 -11.83 4.38 -1.12
C LEU A 48 -10.94 4.85 0.03
N GLU A 49 -11.41 4.63 1.25
CA GLU A 49 -10.59 4.81 2.44
C GLU A 49 -9.46 3.77 2.49
N SER A 50 -8.40 4.09 3.22
CA SER A 50 -7.32 3.15 3.50
C SER A 50 -7.87 1.87 4.13
N PRO A 51 -7.46 0.68 3.66
CA PRO A 51 -7.87 -0.57 4.28
C PRO A 51 -7.23 -0.81 5.66
N PHE A 52 -6.29 0.05 6.06
CA PHE A 52 -5.67 0.08 7.39
C PHE A 52 -6.07 1.37 8.11
N LYS A 53 -6.58 1.28 9.34
CA LYS A 53 -7.00 2.46 10.11
C LYS A 53 -5.81 3.17 10.75
N THR A 54 -4.74 2.42 11.04
CA THR A 54 -3.52 2.95 11.66
C THR A 54 -2.27 2.51 10.93
N PHE A 55 -1.20 3.30 11.05
CA PHE A 55 0.12 2.93 10.52
C PHE A 55 0.64 1.63 11.16
N ALA A 56 0.34 1.36 12.42
CA ALA A 56 0.77 0.13 13.10
C ALA A 56 0.12 -1.13 12.49
N GLU A 57 -1.17 -1.08 12.15
CA GLU A 57 -1.86 -2.17 11.43
C GLU A 57 -1.26 -2.39 10.05
N PHE A 58 -1.01 -1.30 9.32
CA PHE A 58 -0.33 -1.37 8.03
C PHE A 58 1.08 -1.95 8.19
N GLU A 59 1.87 -1.50 9.16
CA GLU A 59 3.25 -1.97 9.35
C GLU A 59 3.29 -3.46 9.69
N ALA A 60 2.35 -3.94 10.51
CA ALA A 60 2.20 -5.36 10.82
C ALA A 60 1.82 -6.20 9.59
N ALA A 61 0.99 -5.67 8.70
CA ALA A 61 0.64 -6.33 7.44
C ALA A 61 1.78 -6.27 6.41
N TYR A 62 2.45 -5.11 6.28
CA TYR A 62 3.60 -4.88 5.42
C TYR A 62 4.78 -5.79 5.77
N LYS A 63 5.02 -6.08 7.05
CA LYS A 63 6.05 -7.03 7.51
C LYS A 63 5.70 -8.49 7.24
N LYS A 64 4.42 -8.82 7.00
CA LYS A 64 3.93 -10.18 6.73
C LYS A 64 3.82 -10.51 5.23
N SER A 65 3.84 -9.50 4.35
CA SER A 65 3.80 -9.60 2.88
C SER A 65 5.18 -9.52 2.23
#